data_AF-A0A959MG26-F1
#
_entry.id   AF-A0A959MG26-F1
#
_cell.length_a   1.000
_cell.length_b   1.000
_cell.length_c   1.000
_cell.angle_alpha   90.00
_cell.angle_beta   90.00
_cell.angle_gamma   90.00
#
_symmetry.space_group_name_H-M   'P 1'
#
loop_
_entity.id
_entity.type
_entity.pdbx_description
1 polymer ?
#
loop_
_entity_poly.entity_id
_entity_poly.type
_entity_poly.pdbx_seq_one_letter_code
_entity_poly.pdbx_strand_id
1 'polypeptide(L)'
;MYRKILPIALTALFSVMMIGCTEDPLSPDNPTMKAEVDGTSKETTSVTAIKFGSTMNIQGSFSDGTNIAIGLTGVTDPTTITLPSTGNTASFNIVSPLKSYIATEGEVEITSIDETGITGNFSFKGLEAGGSETIEVKDGAFSAKFQ
;
A
#
# COMPACT_ATOMS: atom_id res chain seq x y z
N MET A 1 33.77 -59.25 -18.59
CA MET A 1 33.01 -60.16 -17.69
C MET A 1 32.93 -59.47 -16.34
N TYR A 2 31.75 -59.51 -15.67
CA TYR A 2 31.34 -58.76 -14.46
C TYR A 2 30.99 -57.28 -14.67
N ARG A 3 29.98 -56.68 -14.02
CA ARG A 3 28.65 -57.07 -13.50
C ARG A 3 28.01 -55.73 -13.04
N LYS A 4 26.68 -55.70 -12.96
CA LYS A 4 25.75 -54.65 -12.43
C LYS A 4 26.27 -53.96 -11.13
N ILE A 5 25.86 -52.74 -10.73
CA ILE A 5 24.60 -52.38 -10.00
C ILE A 5 24.52 -50.83 -9.79
N LEU A 6 23.34 -50.25 -10.08
CA LEU A 6 22.47 -49.20 -9.43
C LEU A 6 23.00 -48.21 -8.31
N PRO A 7 22.23 -47.17 -7.90
CA PRO A 7 22.61 -45.75 -7.89
C PRO A 7 22.86 -45.19 -6.47
N ILE A 8 23.56 -44.05 -6.35
CA ILE A 8 23.74 -43.37 -5.05
C ILE A 8 22.96 -42.05 -5.06
N ALA A 9 21.82 -42.12 -4.35
CA ALA A 9 21.16 -41.09 -3.54
C ALA A 9 21.37 -39.61 -3.92
N LEU A 10 20.32 -39.04 -4.52
CA LEU A 10 20.05 -37.60 -4.55
C LEU A 10 19.57 -37.17 -3.15
N THR A 11 20.43 -36.51 -2.40
CA THR A 11 20.11 -35.96 -1.08
C THR A 11 19.23 -34.72 -1.23
N ALA A 12 18.00 -34.83 -0.74
CA ALA A 12 17.06 -33.72 -0.57
C ALA A 12 17.40 -32.86 0.65
N LEU A 13 16.73 -31.71 0.72
CA LEU A 13 16.58 -30.79 1.85
C LEU A 13 17.75 -29.84 2.13
N PHE A 14 17.59 -28.59 1.67
CA PHE A 14 17.80 -27.48 2.59
C PHE A 14 16.60 -26.54 2.53
N SER A 15 16.04 -26.34 3.72
CA SER A 15 14.75 -25.77 4.03
C SER A 15 14.68 -24.28 3.70
N VAL A 16 13.70 -23.90 2.89
CA VAL A 16 13.25 -22.50 2.82
C VAL A 16 12.51 -22.22 4.12
N MET A 17 13.21 -21.63 5.10
CA MET A 17 12.55 -20.97 6.22
C MET A 17 11.91 -19.69 5.67
N MET A 18 10.66 -19.79 5.23
CA MET A 18 9.79 -18.62 5.17
C MET A 18 9.52 -18.22 6.63
N ILE A 19 10.35 -17.35 7.18
CA ILE A 19 10.00 -16.59 8.39
C ILE A 19 8.86 -15.69 7.94
N GLY A 20 7.64 -16.18 8.06
CA GLY A 20 6.45 -15.36 8.00
C GLY A 20 6.53 -14.39 9.17
N CYS A 21 6.86 -13.14 8.89
CA CYS A 21 6.41 -12.05 9.75
C CYS A 21 4.89 -12.15 9.77
N THR A 22 4.31 -12.68 10.85
CA THR A 22 2.95 -12.31 11.22
C THR A 22 3.01 -10.82 11.49
N GLU A 23 2.69 -10.03 10.47
CA GLU A 23 2.42 -8.61 10.66
C GLU A 23 1.22 -8.52 11.60
N ASP A 24 1.34 -7.72 12.64
CA ASP A 24 0.21 -7.44 13.52
C ASP A 24 -0.95 -6.89 12.67
N PRO A 25 -2.19 -7.36 12.90
CA PRO A 25 -3.32 -6.92 12.11
C PRO A 25 -3.47 -5.40 12.24
N LEU A 26 -3.58 -4.73 11.09
CA LEU A 26 -3.87 -3.31 11.02
C LEU A 26 -5.17 -3.02 11.80
N SER A 27 -5.09 -2.07 12.73
CA SER A 27 -6.21 -1.67 13.57
C SER A 27 -6.34 -0.16 13.60
N PRO A 28 -7.55 0.41 13.47
CA PRO A 28 -7.76 1.85 13.61
C PRO A 28 -7.24 2.40 14.94
N ASP A 29 -7.13 1.57 15.99
CA ASP A 29 -6.56 1.97 17.28
C ASP A 29 -5.06 2.30 17.23
N ASN A 30 -4.35 1.78 16.24
CA ASN A 30 -2.96 2.10 15.95
C ASN A 30 -2.84 2.56 14.49
N PRO A 31 -3.19 3.82 14.17
CA PRO A 31 -3.13 4.33 12.81
C PRO A 31 -1.73 4.20 12.22
N THR A 32 -1.64 3.57 11.05
CA THR A 32 -0.38 3.38 10.34
C THR A 32 -0.67 3.23 8.85
N MET A 33 0.28 3.64 8.02
CA MET A 33 0.28 3.41 6.59
C MET A 33 1.69 3.02 6.19
N LYS A 34 1.77 1.96 5.39
CA LYS A 34 3.01 1.45 4.81
C LYS A 34 2.83 1.26 3.33
N ALA A 35 3.93 1.37 2.58
CA ALA A 35 3.98 1.08 1.16
C ALA A 35 5.44 0.91 0.71
N GLU A 36 5.64 0.21 -0.38
CA GLU A 36 6.89 0.24 -1.14
C GLU A 36 6.79 1.32 -2.23
N VAL A 37 7.70 2.30 -2.23
CA VAL A 37 7.80 3.34 -3.26
C VAL A 37 9.11 3.15 -4.02
N ASP A 38 9.02 2.81 -5.30
CA ASP A 38 10.17 2.48 -6.17
C ASP A 38 11.16 1.49 -5.53
N GLY A 39 10.65 0.40 -4.95
CA GLY A 39 11.48 -0.61 -4.28
C GLY A 39 11.92 -0.24 -2.85
N THR A 40 11.55 0.94 -2.35
CA THR A 40 11.89 1.39 -1.00
C THR A 40 10.68 1.29 -0.07
N SER A 41 10.76 0.40 0.92
CA SER A 41 9.74 0.31 1.98
C SER A 41 9.70 1.58 2.81
N LYS A 42 8.50 2.09 3.03
CA LYS A 42 8.20 3.27 3.84
C LYS A 42 7.08 2.96 4.82
N GLU A 43 7.18 3.54 6.01
CA GLU A 43 6.15 3.50 7.05
C GLU A 43 5.94 4.91 7.60
N THR A 44 4.69 5.31 7.77
CA THR A 44 4.33 6.66 8.18
C THR A 44 4.61 6.93 9.64
N THR A 45 4.94 8.18 9.96
CA THR A 45 4.94 8.70 11.33
C THR A 45 3.54 9.10 11.82
N SER A 46 2.61 9.34 10.89
CA SER A 46 1.22 9.67 11.20
C SER A 46 0.29 9.34 10.03
N VAL A 47 -0.95 8.98 10.36
CA VAL A 47 -2.05 8.81 9.41
C VAL A 47 -3.26 9.57 9.89
N THR A 48 -3.89 10.32 8.98
CA THR A 48 -5.16 11.00 9.22
C THR A 48 -6.20 10.48 8.24
N ALA A 49 -7.45 10.36 8.68
CA ALA A 49 -8.58 10.13 7.81
C ALA A 49 -9.74 11.07 8.15
N ILE A 50 -10.35 11.65 7.12
CA ILE A 50 -11.54 12.50 7.24
C ILE A 50 -12.66 11.84 6.44
N LYS A 51 -13.82 11.65 7.09
CA LYS A 51 -15.03 11.09 6.48
C LYS A 51 -16.12 12.16 6.38
N PHE A 52 -16.62 12.38 5.16
CA PHE A 52 -17.77 13.23 4.91
C PHE A 52 -18.79 12.46 4.06
N GLY A 53 -19.78 11.86 4.72
CA GLY A 53 -20.70 10.93 4.07
C GLY A 53 -19.96 9.73 3.49
N SER A 54 -20.10 9.50 2.18
CA SER A 54 -19.40 8.47 1.41
C SER A 54 -18.07 8.94 0.81
N THR A 55 -17.60 10.15 1.16
CA THR A 55 -16.31 10.69 0.73
C THR A 55 -15.30 10.53 1.84
N MET A 56 -14.10 10.09 1.48
CA MET A 56 -13.00 9.83 2.41
C MET A 56 -11.71 10.45 1.88
N ASN A 57 -10.96 11.09 2.75
CA ASN A 57 -9.59 11.51 2.47
C ASN A 57 -8.68 10.86 3.51
N ILE A 58 -7.71 10.09 3.07
CA ILE A 58 -6.72 9.42 3.91
C ILE A 58 -5.35 9.98 3.55
N GLN A 59 -4.56 10.39 4.54
CA GLN A 59 -3.22 10.89 4.32
C GLN A 59 -2.25 10.24 5.29
N GLY A 60 -1.19 9.65 4.73
CA GLY A 60 -0.05 9.13 5.48
C GLY A 60 1.18 10.01 5.29
N SER A 61 1.79 10.48 6.38
CA SER A 61 3.01 11.30 6.33
C SER A 61 4.24 10.52 6.78
N PHE A 62 5.32 10.59 6.02
CA PHE A 62 6.60 9.94 6.31
C PHE A 62 7.59 10.92 6.95
N SER A 63 8.59 10.39 7.67
CA SER A 63 9.60 11.19 8.37
C SER A 63 10.52 12.00 7.46
N ASP A 64 10.60 11.65 6.18
CA ASP A 64 11.48 12.28 5.19
C ASP A 64 10.82 13.43 4.41
N GLY A 65 9.65 13.90 4.87
CA GLY A 65 8.92 14.98 4.21
C GLY A 65 8.19 14.53 2.93
N THR A 66 7.97 13.23 2.77
CA THR A 66 7.05 12.68 1.77
C THR A 66 5.71 12.31 2.38
N ASN A 67 4.66 12.20 1.56
CA ASN A 67 3.35 11.71 2.00
C ASN A 67 2.62 10.96 0.88
N ILE A 68 1.69 10.10 1.26
CA ILE A 68 0.68 9.53 0.37
C ILE A 68 -0.67 10.14 0.74
N ALA A 69 -1.42 10.59 -0.25
CA ALA A 69 -2.78 11.08 -0.10
C ALA A 69 -3.72 10.25 -0.99
N ILE A 70 -4.84 9.80 -0.43
CA ILE A 70 -5.86 9.00 -1.10
C ILE A 70 -7.19 9.72 -0.90
N GLY A 71 -7.82 10.12 -2.00
CA GLY A 71 -9.15 10.75 -2.01
C GLY A 71 -10.13 9.83 -2.72
N LEU A 72 -11.22 9.46 -2.02
CA LEU A 72 -12.23 8.52 -2.51
C LEU A 72 -13.64 9.08 -2.30
N THR A 73 -14.55 8.70 -3.20
CA THR A 73 -15.96 9.07 -3.21
C THR A 73 -16.81 7.82 -3.47
N GLY A 74 -18.02 7.80 -2.93
CA GLY A 74 -18.92 6.65 -3.08
C GLY A 74 -18.42 5.39 -2.38
N VAL A 75 -17.62 5.54 -1.32
CA VAL A 75 -17.02 4.39 -0.62
C VAL A 75 -18.07 3.62 0.17
N THR A 76 -18.06 2.29 0.02
CA THR A 76 -18.87 1.32 0.76
C THR A 76 -17.96 0.28 1.42
N ASP A 77 -18.46 -0.44 2.42
CA ASP A 77 -17.71 -1.50 3.11
C ASP A 77 -18.21 -2.90 2.74
N PRO A 78 -17.36 -3.81 2.23
CA PRO A 78 -16.05 -3.56 1.60
C PRO A 78 -16.20 -3.04 0.17
N THR A 79 -15.14 -2.48 -0.42
CA THR A 79 -15.15 -2.08 -1.83
C THR A 79 -13.75 -2.00 -2.44
N THR A 80 -13.63 -2.19 -3.75
CA THR A 80 -12.40 -1.93 -4.51
C THR A 80 -12.67 -0.84 -5.53
N ILE A 81 -11.82 0.18 -5.54
CA ILE A 81 -11.95 1.37 -6.40
C ILE A 81 -10.72 1.46 -7.29
N THR A 82 -10.93 1.40 -8.61
CA THR A 82 -9.86 1.64 -9.58
C THR A 82 -9.47 3.13 -9.64
N LEU A 83 -8.17 3.37 -9.78
CA LEU A 83 -7.57 4.69 -9.89
C LEU A 83 -6.95 4.94 -11.28
N PRO A 84 -6.97 6.18 -11.77
CA PRO A 84 -7.87 7.24 -11.36
C PRO A 84 -9.29 6.94 -11.86
N SER A 85 -10.30 7.41 -11.14
CA SER A 85 -11.69 7.43 -11.62
C SER A 85 -12.37 8.72 -11.20
N THR A 86 -13.60 8.97 -11.67
CA THR A 86 -14.30 10.22 -11.34
C THR A 86 -14.44 10.39 -9.83
N GLY A 87 -13.77 11.40 -9.27
CA GLY A 87 -13.77 11.69 -7.83
C GLY A 87 -12.81 10.85 -6.99
N ASN A 88 -12.07 9.91 -7.58
CA ASN A 88 -11.15 9.02 -6.88
C ASN A 88 -9.73 9.15 -7.42
N THR A 89 -8.77 9.39 -6.54
CA THR A 89 -7.36 9.53 -6.89
C THR A 89 -6.46 9.15 -5.72
N ALA A 90 -5.19 8.87 -6.02
CA ALA A 90 -4.12 8.81 -5.05
C ALA A 90 -2.92 9.60 -5.55
N SER A 91 -2.07 10.07 -4.64
CA SER A 91 -0.79 10.68 -4.99
C SER A 91 0.28 10.38 -3.96
N PHE A 92 1.52 10.35 -4.44
CA PHE A 92 2.72 10.46 -3.62
C PHE A 92 3.30 11.86 -3.78
N ASN A 93 3.60 12.54 -2.69
CA ASN A 93 4.05 13.92 -2.70
C ASN A 93 5.38 14.05 -1.96
N ILE A 94 6.29 14.85 -2.51
CA ILE A 94 7.57 15.24 -1.92
C ILE A 94 7.48 16.72 -1.61
N VAL A 95 7.79 17.12 -0.37
CA VAL A 95 7.68 18.53 0.06
C VAL A 95 8.84 19.39 -0.45
N SER A 96 10.05 18.82 -0.53
CA SER A 96 11.24 19.55 -0.95
C SER A 96 12.25 18.65 -1.70
N PRO A 97 12.51 18.91 -2.99
CA PRO A 97 11.79 19.84 -3.86
C PRO A 97 10.32 19.43 -4.00
N LEU A 98 9.42 20.40 -4.20
CA LEU A 98 8.00 20.11 -4.35
C LEU A 98 7.76 19.29 -5.62
N LYS A 99 7.34 18.04 -5.45
CA LYS A 99 6.91 17.14 -6.53
C LYS A 99 5.66 16.39 -6.11
N SER A 100 4.78 16.14 -7.06
CA SER A 100 3.57 15.33 -6.87
C SER A 100 3.46 14.31 -7.97
N TYR A 101 3.32 13.04 -7.62
CA TYR A 101 3.10 11.95 -8.55
C TYR A 101 1.66 11.49 -8.40
N ILE A 102 0.84 11.73 -9.41
CA ILE A 102 -0.61 11.49 -9.39
C ILE A 102 -0.88 10.14 -10.04
N ALA A 103 -1.74 9.32 -9.42
CA ALA A 103 -2.10 8.01 -9.93
C ALA A 103 -2.64 8.07 -11.37
N THR A 104 -2.05 7.25 -12.25
CA THR A 104 -2.49 7.05 -13.64
C THR A 104 -3.10 5.67 -13.87
N GLU A 105 -2.76 4.71 -13.02
CA GLU A 105 -3.39 3.39 -12.90
C GLU A 105 -3.21 2.88 -11.47
N GLY A 106 -4.10 2.01 -11.01
CA GLY A 106 -4.01 1.39 -9.68
C GLY A 106 -5.37 1.09 -9.09
N GLU A 107 -5.38 0.76 -7.80
CA GLU A 107 -6.58 0.51 -7.04
C GLU A 107 -6.41 0.81 -5.55
N VAL A 108 -7.54 1.06 -4.89
CA VAL A 108 -7.66 1.08 -3.44
C VAL A 108 -8.74 0.07 -3.05
N GLU A 109 -8.38 -0.87 -2.21
CA GLU A 109 -9.29 -1.83 -1.59
C GLU A 109 -9.58 -1.37 -0.17
N ILE A 110 -10.84 -1.09 0.12
CA ILE A 110 -11.32 -0.85 1.48
C ILE A 110 -11.78 -2.17 2.05
N THR A 111 -11.12 -2.59 3.13
CA THR A 111 -11.34 -3.89 3.76
C THR A 111 -12.30 -3.82 4.95
N SER A 112 -12.37 -2.68 5.63
CA SER A 112 -13.30 -2.44 6.72
C SER A 112 -13.55 -0.93 6.90
N ILE A 113 -14.80 -0.55 7.17
CA ILE A 113 -15.18 0.77 7.68
C ILE A 113 -16.14 0.58 8.84
N ASP A 114 -15.82 1.19 9.98
CA ASP A 114 -16.76 1.28 11.09
C ASP A 114 -17.03 2.75 11.48
N GLU A 115 -17.55 2.97 12.68
CA GLU A 115 -17.81 4.31 13.20
C GLU A 115 -16.52 5.07 13.55
N THR A 116 -15.44 4.34 13.84
CA THR A 116 -14.20 4.86 14.40
C THR A 116 -13.08 5.01 13.37
N GLY A 117 -13.10 4.21 12.29
CA GLY A 117 -12.02 4.23 11.33
C GLY A 117 -12.22 3.39 10.09
N ILE A 118 -11.10 3.24 9.38
CA ILE A 118 -11.01 2.57 8.09
C ILE A 118 -9.70 1.81 7.97
N THR A 119 -9.77 0.64 7.33
CA THR A 119 -8.60 -0.12 6.90
C THR A 119 -8.68 -0.45 5.41
N GLY A 120 -7.53 -0.60 4.77
CA GLY A 120 -7.50 -0.92 3.36
C GLY A 120 -6.10 -1.16 2.82
N ASN A 121 -6.06 -1.61 1.57
CA ASN A 121 -4.86 -1.81 0.77
C ASN A 121 -4.88 -0.86 -0.43
N PHE A 122 -3.72 -0.57 -1.00
CA PHE A 122 -3.63 0.24 -2.22
C PHE A 122 -2.37 -0.06 -3.00
N SER A 123 -2.45 0.15 -4.31
CA SER A 123 -1.30 0.20 -5.20
C SER A 123 -1.59 1.14 -6.36
N PHE A 124 -0.58 1.86 -6.85
CA PHE A 124 -0.74 2.70 -8.04
C PHE A 124 0.60 3.00 -8.70
N LYS A 125 0.55 3.32 -10.00
CA LYS A 125 1.63 4.03 -10.68
C LYS A 125 1.31 5.51 -10.73
N GLY A 126 2.28 6.33 -10.36
CA GLY A 126 2.14 7.78 -10.35
C GLY A 126 2.93 8.43 -11.49
N LEU A 127 2.37 9.46 -12.12
CA LEU A 127 3.07 10.34 -13.05
C LEU A 127 3.29 11.71 -12.41
N GLU A 128 4.50 12.25 -12.53
CA GLU A 128 4.83 13.59 -12.03
C GLU A 128 3.94 14.66 -12.65
N ALA A 129 3.31 15.47 -11.81
CA ALA A 129 2.48 16.58 -12.25
C ALA A 129 3.32 17.61 -13.01
N GLY A 130 3.06 17.73 -14.32
CA GLY A 130 3.81 18.62 -15.21
C GLY A 130 5.17 18.07 -15.65
N GLY A 131 5.49 16.82 -15.32
CA GLY A 131 6.74 16.16 -15.65
C GLY A 131 6.55 14.91 -16.51
N SER A 132 7.59 14.07 -16.54
CA SER A 132 7.59 12.77 -17.24
C SER A 132 8.11 11.63 -16.38
N GLU A 133 8.54 11.93 -15.15
CA GLU A 133 8.97 10.92 -14.20
C GLU A 133 7.77 10.12 -13.71
N THR A 134 7.96 8.81 -13.56
CA THR A 134 6.96 7.91 -12.99
C THR A 134 7.50 7.27 -11.73
N ILE A 135 6.60 6.95 -10.81
CA ILE A 135 6.89 6.11 -9.64
C ILE A 135 5.95 4.91 -9.62
N GLU A 136 6.34 3.90 -8.87
CA GLU A 136 5.51 2.76 -8.53
C GLU A 136 5.31 2.69 -7.01
N VAL A 137 4.04 2.61 -6.60
CA VAL A 137 3.64 2.43 -5.20
C VAL A 137 2.94 1.08 -5.07
N LYS A 138 3.54 0.19 -4.29
CA LYS A 138 3.14 -1.22 -4.13
C LYS A 138 2.98 -1.60 -2.68
N ASP A 139 2.30 -2.73 -2.45
CA ASP A 139 2.10 -3.35 -1.15
C ASP A 139 1.63 -2.34 -0.09
N GLY A 140 0.82 -1.38 -0.55
CA GLY A 140 0.30 -0.31 0.26
C GLY A 140 -0.78 -0.84 1.17
N ALA A 141 -0.70 -0.52 2.46
CA ALA A 141 -1.72 -0.85 3.43
C ALA A 141 -1.88 0.28 4.43
N PHE A 142 -3.10 0.55 4.87
CA PHE A 142 -3.38 1.59 5.84
C PHE A 142 -4.44 1.20 6.86
N SER A 143 -4.33 1.87 8.00
CA SER A 143 -5.31 1.94 9.05
C SER A 143 -5.37 3.37 9.56
N ALA A 144 -6.57 3.92 9.72
CA ALA A 144 -6.75 5.29 10.18
C ALA A 144 -8.00 5.44 11.06
N LYS A 145 -7.92 6.32 12.06
CA LYS A 145 -9.12 6.83 12.76
C LYS A 145 -9.72 7.99 12.00
N PHE A 146 -11.05 8.06 11.99
CA PHE A 146 -11.75 9.25 11.53
C PHE A 146 -11.58 10.39 12.53
N GLN A 147 -11.35 11.59 11.99
CA GLN A 147 -11.34 12.86 12.73
C GLN A 147 -12.69 13.56 12.68
#